data_AF-A0A7C9PXN7-F1
#
_entry.id   AF-A0A7C9PXN7-F1
#
_cell.length_a   1.000
_cell.length_b   1.000
_cell.length_c   1.000
_cell.angle_alpha   90.00
_cell.angle_beta   90.00
_cell.angle_gamma   90.00
#
_symmetry.space_group_name_H-M   'P 1'
#
loop_
_entity.id
_entity.type
_entity.pdbx_description
1 polymer ?
#
loop_
_entity_poly.entity_id
_entity_poly.type
_entity_poly.pdbx_seq_one_letter_code
_entity_poly.pdbx_strand_id
1 'polypeptide(L)'
;MTWHTIMGDRVLTGVEAKFYIEAVQNAFAVLNDEINDMNEEDSEDWCADMYPTGSTLFDRSSFNQKAVLVNFVLSALLKPEIPYPPLTHILEAAAYFPLVFVRSMVSSETEDDDFVNEYEPDAEYRYYYRKMLYLPFKEIILPWELESLEQEREDYEPDEFEKMLQAKQKFDYRCNVFGEWDNIIEFLADRIFWDRDWQIVSYHPQLLDGGNEITKMMGIDDDYLSNRLPKVSDEEAAKALAEIHAWNSETIS
;
A
#
# COMPACT_ATOMS: atom_id res chain seq x y z
N MET A 1 -8.04 21.00 0.03
CA MET A 1 -6.82 20.73 0.81
C MET A 1 -6.80 19.23 0.95
N THR A 2 -5.77 18.65 0.38
CA THR A 2 -5.73 17.26 -0.06
C THR A 2 -4.43 16.66 0.45
N TRP A 3 -4.25 15.34 0.37
CA TRP A 3 -2.99 14.71 0.83
C TRP A 3 -1.80 15.43 0.18
N HIS A 4 -0.80 15.79 1.00
CA HIS A 4 0.45 16.37 0.51
C HIS A 4 1.26 15.27 -0.19
N THR A 5 0.90 14.98 -1.43
CA THR A 5 1.67 14.07 -2.28
C THR A 5 2.81 14.84 -2.94
N ILE A 6 3.83 14.13 -3.45
CA ILE A 6 4.86 14.76 -4.29
C ILE A 6 4.26 15.45 -5.54
N MET A 7 3.06 15.03 -5.94
CA MET A 7 2.29 15.59 -7.05
C MET A 7 1.33 16.70 -6.62
N GLY A 8 1.48 17.17 -5.38
CA GLY A 8 0.64 18.17 -4.75
C GLY A 8 -0.64 17.61 -4.14
N ASP A 9 -1.50 18.54 -3.76
CA ASP A 9 -2.77 18.32 -3.09
C ASP A 9 -3.81 17.67 -4.04
N ARG A 10 -3.90 16.34 -4.06
CA ARG A 10 -4.90 15.59 -4.87
C ARG A 10 -5.55 14.40 -4.15
N VAL A 11 -6.61 13.87 -4.76
CA VAL A 11 -7.21 12.56 -4.47
C VAL A 11 -6.73 11.53 -5.51
N LEU A 12 -6.91 10.23 -5.22
CA LEU A 12 -6.68 9.17 -6.18
C LEU A 12 -7.84 9.13 -7.18
N THR A 13 -7.54 8.88 -8.45
CA THR A 13 -8.52 8.84 -9.55
C THR A 13 -8.21 7.72 -10.52
N GLY A 14 -9.19 7.31 -11.34
CA GLY A 14 -8.99 6.33 -12.41
C GLY A 14 -8.37 5.01 -11.93
N VAL A 15 -7.36 4.52 -12.67
CA VAL A 15 -6.69 3.24 -12.39
C VAL A 15 -6.00 3.20 -11.02
N GLU A 16 -5.50 4.33 -10.52
CA GLU A 16 -4.85 4.41 -9.22
C GLU A 16 -5.86 4.20 -8.08
N ALA A 17 -7.01 4.87 -8.16
CA ALA A 17 -8.09 4.68 -7.19
C ALA A 17 -8.64 3.25 -7.22
N LYS A 18 -8.82 2.70 -8.43
CA LYS A 18 -9.28 1.32 -8.60
C LYS A 18 -8.32 0.33 -7.94
N PHE A 19 -7.02 0.44 -8.24
CA PHE A 19 -5.98 -0.38 -7.63
C PHE A 19 -6.04 -0.29 -6.10
N TYR A 20 -6.09 0.92 -5.55
CA TYR A 20 -6.03 1.12 -4.10
C TYR A 20 -7.26 0.54 -3.39
N ILE A 21 -8.46 0.69 -3.96
CA ILE A 21 -9.68 0.06 -3.45
C ILE A 21 -9.59 -1.45 -3.46
N GLU A 22 -9.16 -2.02 -4.60
CA GLU A 22 -9.05 -3.47 -4.75
C GLU A 22 -8.02 -4.05 -3.78
N ALA A 23 -6.90 -3.35 -3.56
CA ALA A 23 -5.89 -3.71 -2.55
C ALA A 23 -6.48 -3.69 -1.13
N VAL A 24 -7.22 -2.65 -0.74
CA VAL A 24 -7.88 -2.57 0.58
C VAL A 24 -8.90 -3.70 0.74
N GLN A 25 -9.75 -3.93 -0.26
CA GLN A 25 -10.81 -4.94 -0.19
C GLN A 25 -10.23 -6.34 -0.06
N ASN A 26 -9.20 -6.67 -0.84
CA ASN A 26 -8.51 -7.96 -0.72
C ASN A 26 -7.79 -8.10 0.62
N ALA A 27 -7.14 -7.04 1.12
CA ALA A 27 -6.47 -7.09 2.41
C ALA A 27 -7.43 -7.44 3.56
N PHE A 28 -8.61 -6.82 3.58
CA PHE A 28 -9.62 -7.13 4.60
C PHE A 28 -10.34 -8.45 4.37
N ALA A 29 -10.51 -8.90 3.13
CA ALA A 29 -11.04 -10.23 2.85
C ALA A 29 -10.11 -11.33 3.40
N VAL A 30 -8.81 -11.26 3.07
CA VAL A 30 -7.79 -12.20 3.54
C VAL A 30 -7.68 -12.16 5.06
N LEU A 31 -7.54 -10.97 5.67
CA LEU A 31 -7.46 -10.85 7.12
C LEU A 31 -8.69 -11.42 7.82
N ASN A 32 -9.88 -11.19 7.28
CA ASN A 32 -11.12 -11.73 7.86
C ASN A 32 -11.16 -13.26 7.77
N ASP A 33 -10.76 -13.85 6.65
CA ASP A 33 -10.73 -15.30 6.47
C ASP A 33 -9.73 -15.95 7.44
N GLU A 34 -8.53 -15.39 7.55
CA GLU A 34 -7.49 -15.84 8.48
C GLU A 34 -7.94 -15.76 9.95
N ILE A 35 -8.58 -14.66 10.36
CA ILE A 35 -9.11 -14.51 11.72
C ILE A 35 -10.20 -15.57 12.01
N ASN A 36 -11.05 -15.88 11.02
CA ASN A 36 -12.11 -16.88 11.19
C ASN A 36 -11.58 -18.32 11.24
N ASP A 37 -10.43 -18.58 10.61
CA ASP A 37 -9.78 -19.89 10.60
C ASP A 37 -8.92 -20.15 11.84
N MET A 38 -8.54 -19.11 12.58
CA MET A 38 -7.76 -19.21 13.82
C MET A 38 -8.63 -19.42 15.07
N ASN A 39 -8.06 -20.10 16.07
CA ASN A 39 -8.66 -20.13 17.40
C ASN A 39 -8.46 -18.77 18.10
N GLU A 40 -9.41 -18.34 18.93
CA GLU A 40 -9.40 -17.02 19.59
C GLU A 40 -8.07 -16.68 20.29
N GLU A 41 -7.40 -17.65 20.92
CA GLU A 41 -6.13 -17.46 21.66
C GLU A 41 -4.90 -17.15 20.77
N ASP A 42 -4.91 -17.51 19.48
CA ASP A 42 -3.76 -17.32 18.57
C ASP A 42 -3.89 -16.10 17.65
N SER A 43 -5.07 -15.45 17.63
CA SER A 43 -5.43 -14.44 16.62
C SER A 43 -4.84 -13.03 16.83
N GLU A 44 -4.57 -12.63 18.09
CA GLU A 44 -4.16 -11.24 18.40
C GLU A 44 -2.71 -10.94 18.01
N ASP A 45 -1.77 -11.86 18.26
CA ASP A 45 -0.35 -11.66 17.93
C ASP A 45 -0.07 -11.86 16.43
N TRP A 46 -0.87 -12.68 15.75
CA TRP A 46 -0.61 -13.05 14.35
C TRP A 46 -0.85 -11.89 13.37
N CYS A 47 -1.92 -11.11 13.57
CA CYS A 47 -2.24 -9.97 12.71
C CYS A 47 -1.17 -8.86 12.73
N ALA A 48 -0.37 -8.78 13.80
CA ALA A 48 0.64 -7.74 13.95
C ALA A 48 1.87 -7.95 13.05
N ASP A 49 2.22 -9.21 12.79
CA ASP A 49 3.45 -9.58 12.09
C ASP A 49 3.25 -9.87 10.60
N MET A 50 2.00 -10.05 10.15
CA MET A 50 1.73 -10.46 8.77
C MET A 50 2.05 -9.36 7.73
N TYR A 51 1.75 -8.09 8.05
CA TYR A 51 1.90 -6.96 7.13
C TYR A 51 2.52 -5.75 7.84
N PRO A 52 3.83 -5.78 8.14
CA PRO A 52 4.48 -4.72 8.91
C PRO A 52 4.57 -3.43 8.10
N THR A 53 3.83 -2.40 8.53
CA THR A 53 3.80 -1.08 7.88
C THR A 53 4.97 -0.18 8.29
N GLY A 54 5.70 -0.57 9.34
CA GLY A 54 6.73 0.25 9.97
C GLY A 54 6.19 1.12 11.10
N SER A 55 4.91 0.99 11.45
CA SER A 55 4.31 1.65 12.60
C SER A 55 3.84 0.61 13.60
N THR A 56 4.67 0.31 14.59
CA THR A 56 4.40 -0.73 15.60
C THR A 56 3.02 -0.62 16.26
N LEU A 57 2.49 0.60 16.44
CA LEU A 57 1.14 0.81 16.98
C LEU A 57 0.04 0.47 15.98
N PHE A 58 0.18 0.87 14.71
CA PHE A 58 -0.77 0.46 13.68
C PHE A 58 -0.71 -1.05 13.43
N ASP A 59 0.50 -1.60 13.37
CA ASP A 59 0.77 -3.02 13.15
C ASP A 59 0.07 -3.85 14.23
N ARG A 60 0.21 -3.48 15.51
CA ARG A 60 -0.46 -4.14 16.66
C ARG A 60 -1.91 -3.74 16.92
N SER A 61 -2.49 -2.87 16.09
CA SER A 61 -3.90 -2.51 16.27
C SER A 61 -4.80 -3.70 15.94
N SER A 62 -5.94 -3.81 16.63
CA SER A 62 -6.88 -4.89 16.36
C SER A 62 -7.48 -4.79 14.96
N PHE A 63 -8.01 -5.89 14.44
CA PHE A 63 -8.71 -5.91 13.14
C PHE A 63 -9.75 -4.78 13.02
N ASN A 64 -10.57 -4.58 14.06
CA ASN A 64 -11.57 -3.53 14.14
C ASN A 64 -10.95 -2.12 14.07
N GLN A 65 -9.82 -1.90 14.75
CA GLN A 65 -9.11 -0.63 14.69
C GLN A 65 -8.49 -0.38 13.31
N LYS A 66 -7.87 -1.39 12.69
CA LYS A 66 -7.36 -1.29 11.31
C LYS A 66 -8.48 -0.93 10.34
N ALA A 67 -9.64 -1.60 10.43
CA ALA A 67 -10.79 -1.32 9.56
C ALA A 67 -11.23 0.14 9.62
N VAL A 68 -11.39 0.70 10.82
CA VAL A 68 -11.79 2.10 10.99
C VAL A 68 -10.71 3.07 10.49
N LEU A 69 -9.44 2.83 10.83
CA LEU A 69 -8.33 3.68 10.41
C LEU A 69 -8.15 3.69 8.89
N VAL A 70 -8.16 2.51 8.26
CA VAL A 70 -8.02 2.36 6.81
C VAL A 70 -9.24 2.94 6.09
N ASN A 71 -10.47 2.71 6.55
CA ASN A 71 -11.66 3.31 5.94
C ASN A 71 -11.65 4.85 6.00
N PHE A 72 -11.17 5.41 7.12
CA PHE A 72 -11.03 6.85 7.27
C PHE A 72 -10.06 7.44 6.24
N VAL A 73 -8.89 6.83 6.10
CA VAL A 73 -7.87 7.22 5.11
C VAL A 73 -8.36 7.01 3.67
N LEU A 74 -8.93 5.84 3.38
CA LEU A 74 -9.50 5.50 2.07
C LEU A 74 -10.53 6.55 1.64
N SER A 75 -11.42 6.93 2.56
CA SER A 75 -12.42 7.95 2.30
C SER A 75 -11.79 9.30 1.94
N ALA A 76 -10.76 9.74 2.67
CA ALA A 76 -10.05 10.98 2.36
C ALA A 76 -9.21 10.92 1.07
N LEU A 77 -8.69 9.75 0.72
CA LEU A 77 -7.95 9.53 -0.53
C LEU A 77 -8.85 9.51 -1.77
N LEU A 78 -10.15 9.19 -1.63
CA LEU A 78 -11.06 9.02 -2.76
C LEU A 78 -12.10 10.15 -2.92
N LYS A 79 -12.44 10.86 -1.84
CA LYS A 79 -13.49 11.89 -1.85
C LYS A 79 -12.90 13.29 -1.68
N PRO A 80 -12.93 14.15 -2.71
CA PRO A 80 -12.35 15.50 -2.63
C PRO A 80 -13.05 16.41 -1.61
N GLU A 81 -14.28 16.10 -1.22
CA GLU A 81 -15.04 16.81 -0.20
C GLU A 81 -14.65 16.44 1.25
N ILE A 82 -13.96 15.31 1.45
CA ILE A 82 -13.48 14.90 2.77
C ILE A 82 -12.12 15.58 3.01
N PRO A 83 -11.96 16.34 4.11
CA PRO A 83 -10.68 16.95 4.43
C PRO A 83 -9.62 15.86 4.68
N TYR A 84 -8.38 16.17 4.33
CA TYR A 84 -7.26 15.30 4.64
C TYR A 84 -7.20 15.03 6.15
N PRO A 85 -6.86 13.79 6.54
CA PRO A 85 -6.74 13.45 7.94
C PRO A 85 -5.46 14.10 8.52
N PRO A 86 -5.38 14.30 9.84
CA PRO A 86 -4.14 14.74 10.47
C PRO A 86 -2.98 13.82 10.08
N LEU A 87 -1.85 14.40 9.69
CA LEU A 87 -0.64 13.62 9.39
C LEU A 87 -0.10 13.08 10.71
N THR A 88 -0.28 11.78 10.91
CA THR A 88 0.24 11.06 12.07
C THR A 88 0.79 9.74 11.58
N HIS A 89 1.80 9.22 12.27
CA HIS A 89 2.42 7.96 11.87
C HIS A 89 1.43 6.76 11.84
N ILE A 90 0.32 6.82 12.60
CA ILE A 90 -0.71 5.77 12.60
C ILE A 90 -1.53 5.85 11.31
N LEU A 91 -1.91 7.06 10.88
CA LEU A 91 -2.75 7.26 9.71
C LEU A 91 -1.96 7.10 8.40
N GLU A 92 -0.69 7.47 8.38
CA GLU A 92 0.18 7.18 7.23
C GLU A 92 0.47 5.68 7.11
N ALA A 93 0.68 4.98 8.23
CA ALA A 93 0.74 3.52 8.22
C ALA A 93 -0.56 2.86 7.74
N ALA A 94 -1.72 3.39 8.13
CA ALA A 94 -3.02 2.93 7.62
C ALA A 94 -3.18 3.18 6.11
N ALA A 95 -2.64 4.28 5.60
CA ALA A 95 -2.56 4.56 4.17
C ALA A 95 -1.58 3.61 3.43
N TYR A 96 -0.52 3.19 4.11
CA TYR A 96 0.52 2.35 3.51
C TYR A 96 0.16 0.86 3.53
N PHE A 97 -0.69 0.46 4.48
CA PHE A 97 -1.10 -0.93 4.69
C PHE A 97 -1.53 -1.69 3.42
N PRO A 98 -2.36 -1.13 2.51
CA PRO A 98 -2.76 -1.85 1.29
C PRO A 98 -1.57 -2.15 0.37
N LEU A 99 -0.56 -1.27 0.33
CA LEU A 99 0.64 -1.48 -0.48
C LEU A 99 1.52 -2.58 0.10
N VAL A 100 1.67 -2.63 1.43
CA VAL A 100 2.38 -3.71 2.12
C VAL A 100 1.69 -5.05 1.92
N PHE A 101 0.36 -5.09 2.03
CA PHE A 101 -0.42 -6.28 1.72
C PHE A 101 -0.13 -6.78 0.31
N VAL A 102 -0.23 -5.91 -0.71
CA VAL A 102 0.03 -6.29 -2.10
C VAL A 102 1.47 -6.75 -2.30
N ARG A 103 2.44 -6.09 -1.67
CA ARG A 103 3.85 -6.51 -1.68
C ARG A 103 4.01 -7.94 -1.17
N SER A 104 3.43 -8.27 -0.02
CA SER A 104 3.48 -9.62 0.56
C SER A 104 2.83 -10.65 -0.37
N MET A 105 1.67 -10.34 -0.94
CA MET A 105 0.97 -11.26 -1.85
C MET A 105 1.75 -11.51 -3.13
N VAL A 106 2.39 -10.48 -3.70
CA VAL A 106 3.25 -10.65 -4.88
C VAL A 106 4.52 -11.43 -4.54
N SER A 107 5.11 -11.24 -3.35
CA SER A 107 6.24 -12.07 -2.89
C SER A 107 5.85 -13.54 -2.91
N SER A 108 4.70 -13.88 -2.31
CA SER A 108 4.15 -15.25 -2.33
C SER A 108 3.94 -15.77 -3.75
N GLU A 109 3.28 -15.01 -4.64
CA GLU A 109 3.10 -15.41 -6.04
C GLU A 109 4.43 -15.70 -6.76
N THR A 110 5.49 -14.94 -6.45
CA THR A 110 6.81 -15.13 -7.06
C THR A 110 7.62 -16.28 -6.45
N GLU A 111 7.45 -16.55 -5.15
CA GLU A 111 8.08 -17.67 -4.46
C GLU A 111 7.44 -19.01 -4.85
N ASP A 112 6.10 -19.05 -4.96
CA ASP A 112 5.35 -20.25 -5.36
C ASP A 112 5.63 -20.63 -6.83
N ASP A 113 5.94 -19.65 -7.69
CA ASP A 113 6.31 -19.87 -9.09
C ASP A 113 7.52 -20.81 -9.26
N ASP A 114 8.41 -20.88 -8.27
CA ASP A 114 9.58 -21.77 -8.28
C ASP A 114 9.21 -23.24 -7.96
N PHE A 115 8.02 -23.51 -7.41
CA PHE A 115 7.57 -24.83 -6.96
C PHE A 115 6.41 -25.41 -7.78
N VAL A 116 5.96 -24.74 -8.85
CA VAL A 116 4.71 -25.09 -9.55
C VAL A 116 4.79 -26.46 -10.19
N ASN A 117 3.91 -27.33 -9.69
CA ASN A 117 3.54 -28.60 -10.30
C ASN A 117 2.64 -28.29 -11.52
N GLU A 118 2.96 -28.80 -12.71
CA GLU A 118 2.26 -28.56 -14.01
C GLU A 118 0.73 -28.84 -14.03
N TYR A 119 0.15 -29.28 -12.90
CA TYR A 119 -1.21 -29.77 -12.77
C TYR A 119 -2.17 -28.86 -12.00
N GLU A 120 -1.76 -27.64 -11.62
CA GLU A 120 -2.67 -26.73 -10.93
C GLU A 120 -3.73 -26.14 -11.90
N PRO A 121 -5.03 -26.44 -11.72
CA PRO A 121 -6.05 -26.15 -12.72
C PRO A 121 -6.44 -24.68 -12.86
N ASP A 122 -6.02 -23.81 -11.93
CA ASP A 122 -6.54 -22.45 -11.83
C ASP A 122 -5.52 -21.39 -12.26
N ALA A 123 -5.13 -21.44 -13.54
CA ALA A 123 -4.24 -20.47 -14.17
C ALA A 123 -4.77 -19.02 -14.12
N GLU A 124 -6.04 -18.82 -13.75
CA GLU A 124 -6.67 -17.51 -13.62
C GLU A 124 -6.11 -16.72 -12.42
N TYR A 125 -5.93 -17.38 -11.27
CA TYR A 125 -5.50 -16.75 -10.01
C TYR A 125 -3.98 -16.70 -9.81
N ARG A 126 -3.21 -17.47 -10.59
CA ARG A 126 -1.73 -17.55 -10.46
C ARG A 126 -1.00 -16.20 -10.49
N TYR A 127 -1.58 -15.21 -11.15
CA TYR A 127 -1.00 -13.87 -11.33
C TYR A 127 -1.95 -12.78 -10.86
N TYR A 128 -2.85 -13.08 -9.92
CA TYR A 128 -3.95 -12.17 -9.56
C TYR A 128 -3.41 -10.81 -9.08
N TYR A 129 -2.51 -10.81 -8.10
CA TYR A 129 -1.95 -9.59 -7.53
C TYR A 129 -0.98 -8.89 -8.50
N ARG A 130 -0.19 -9.65 -9.27
CA ARG A 130 0.63 -9.08 -10.36
C ARG A 130 -0.22 -8.43 -11.46
N LYS A 131 -1.36 -9.00 -11.83
CA LYS A 131 -2.31 -8.36 -12.78
C LYS A 131 -2.89 -7.08 -12.21
N MET A 132 -3.22 -7.06 -10.92
CA MET A 132 -3.72 -5.88 -10.22
C MET A 132 -2.70 -4.73 -10.24
N LEU A 133 -1.41 -5.00 -10.06
CA LEU A 133 -0.32 -4.00 -10.19
C LEU A 133 0.03 -3.65 -11.64
N TYR A 134 -0.08 -4.61 -12.56
CA TYR A 134 0.30 -4.39 -13.95
C TYR A 134 -0.55 -3.32 -14.63
N LEU A 135 -1.82 -3.18 -14.24
CA LEU A 135 -2.71 -2.16 -14.80
C LEU A 135 -2.26 -0.72 -14.48
N PRO A 136 -2.08 -0.30 -13.21
CA PRO A 136 -1.53 1.02 -12.91
C PRO A 136 -0.10 1.19 -13.42
N PHE A 137 0.73 0.14 -13.44
CA PHE A 137 2.03 0.22 -14.10
C PHE A 137 1.90 0.64 -15.57
N LYS A 138 1.07 -0.07 -16.34
CA LYS A 138 0.91 0.18 -17.77
C LYS A 138 0.34 1.57 -18.08
N GLU A 139 -0.59 2.05 -17.26
CA GLU A 139 -1.31 3.30 -17.52
C GLU A 139 -0.65 4.55 -16.92
N ILE A 140 0.11 4.40 -15.82
CA ILE A 140 0.70 5.53 -15.09
C ILE A 140 2.22 5.51 -15.18
N ILE A 141 2.85 4.38 -14.82
CA ILE A 141 4.30 4.31 -14.59
C ILE A 141 5.06 4.15 -15.92
N LEU A 142 4.64 3.22 -16.77
CA LEU A 142 5.30 2.93 -18.04
C LEU A 142 5.38 4.15 -18.97
N PRO A 143 4.32 4.97 -19.17
CA PRO A 143 4.44 6.18 -19.98
C PRO A 143 5.51 7.15 -19.46
N TRP A 144 5.60 7.32 -18.13
CA TRP A 144 6.61 8.17 -17.51
C TRP A 144 8.02 7.57 -17.64
N GLU A 145 8.19 6.27 -17.43
CA GLU A 145 9.49 5.60 -17.62
C GLU A 145 9.97 5.69 -19.07
N LEU A 146 9.06 5.54 -20.05
CA LEU A 146 9.39 5.66 -21.47
C LEU A 146 9.77 7.09 -21.85
N GLU A 147 9.08 8.09 -21.29
CA GLU A 147 9.44 9.50 -21.50
C GLU A 147 10.79 9.83 -20.88
N SER A 148 11.03 9.41 -19.63
CA SER A 148 12.32 9.61 -18.94
C SER A 148 13.46 8.95 -19.72
N LEU A 149 13.25 7.72 -20.19
CA LEU A 149 14.24 7.00 -20.98
C LEU A 149 14.56 7.74 -22.29
N GLU A 150 13.55 8.23 -23.03
CA GLU A 150 13.79 8.99 -24.27
C GLU A 150 14.52 10.31 -24.01
N GLN A 151 14.32 10.97 -22.87
CA GLN A 151 15.06 12.18 -22.49
C GLN A 151 16.56 11.88 -22.25
N GLU A 152 16.87 10.71 -21.72
CA GLU A 152 18.25 10.25 -21.49
C GLU A 152 18.86 9.55 -22.72
N ARG A 153 18.19 9.54 -23.87
CA ARG A 153 18.62 8.79 -25.05
C ARG A 153 20.07 9.08 -25.48
N GLU A 154 20.52 10.33 -25.34
CA GLU A 154 21.87 10.75 -25.71
C GLU A 154 22.95 10.20 -24.77
N ASP A 155 22.58 9.72 -23.58
CA ASP A 155 23.50 9.19 -22.56
C ASP A 155 23.84 7.71 -22.78
N TYR A 156 23.15 7.02 -23.71
CA TYR A 156 23.33 5.59 -23.98
C TYR A 156 23.78 5.31 -25.41
N GLU A 157 24.52 4.23 -25.58
CA GLU A 157 24.81 3.70 -26.92
C GLU A 157 23.50 3.22 -27.58
N PRO A 158 23.31 3.40 -28.91
CA PRO A 158 22.04 3.09 -29.58
C PRO A 158 21.53 1.66 -29.35
N ASP A 159 22.44 0.68 -29.30
CA ASP A 159 22.09 -0.73 -29.07
C ASP A 159 21.70 -1.03 -27.61
N GLU A 160 22.23 -0.27 -26.65
CA GLU A 160 21.87 -0.39 -25.23
C GLU A 160 20.53 0.25 -24.94
N PHE A 161 20.31 1.45 -25.48
CA PHE A 161 19.02 2.15 -25.43
C PHE A 161 17.87 1.29 -25.97
N GLU A 162 18.04 0.70 -27.15
CA GLU A 162 17.01 -0.14 -27.78
C GLU A 162 16.70 -1.39 -26.93
N LYS A 163 17.71 -1.99 -26.27
CA LYS A 163 17.48 -3.12 -25.36
C LYS A 163 16.68 -2.70 -24.12
N MET A 164 16.99 -1.55 -23.53
CA MET A 164 16.26 -1.02 -22.36
C MET A 164 14.82 -0.72 -22.73
N LEU A 165 14.59 -0.05 -23.87
CA LEU A 165 13.26 0.25 -24.39
C LEU A 165 12.44 -1.03 -24.60
N GLN A 166 13.01 -2.04 -25.26
CA GLN A 166 12.35 -3.32 -25.47
C GLN A 166 12.09 -4.07 -24.17
N ALA A 167 13.00 -4.01 -23.19
CA ALA A 167 12.81 -4.66 -21.90
C ALA A 167 11.61 -4.07 -21.16
N LYS A 168 11.52 -2.72 -21.09
CA LYS A 168 10.38 -2.02 -20.48
C LYS A 168 9.05 -2.31 -21.18
N GLN A 169 9.05 -2.37 -22.52
CA GLN A 169 7.84 -2.69 -23.29
C GLN A 169 7.41 -4.16 -23.20
N LYS A 170 8.34 -5.08 -22.92
CA LYS A 170 8.06 -6.52 -22.77
C LYS A 170 7.66 -6.91 -21.36
N PHE A 171 7.87 -6.04 -20.37
CA PHE A 171 7.43 -6.28 -18.99
C PHE A 171 5.92 -6.53 -18.96
N ASP A 172 5.50 -7.65 -18.37
CA ASP A 172 4.10 -8.01 -18.20
C ASP A 172 3.86 -8.68 -16.84
N TYR A 173 2.60 -8.97 -16.52
CA TYR A 173 2.18 -9.63 -15.26
C TYR A 173 2.78 -11.01 -15.01
N ARG A 174 3.48 -11.61 -15.98
CA ARG A 174 4.17 -12.90 -15.84
C ARG A 174 5.62 -12.74 -15.41
N CYS A 175 6.11 -11.51 -15.25
CA CYS A 175 7.44 -11.28 -14.69
C CYS A 175 7.54 -11.95 -13.30
N ASN A 176 8.53 -12.83 -13.11
CA ASN A 176 8.76 -13.49 -11.82
C ASN A 176 9.76 -12.74 -10.94
N VAL A 177 10.39 -11.67 -11.44
CA VAL A 177 11.39 -10.92 -10.70
C VAL A 177 10.70 -10.00 -9.69
N PHE A 178 10.64 -10.41 -8.42
CA PHE A 178 10.01 -9.66 -7.34
C PHE A 178 10.48 -8.19 -7.26
N GLY A 179 11.78 -7.94 -7.46
CA GLY A 179 12.34 -6.58 -7.42
C GLY A 179 11.72 -5.61 -8.43
N GLU A 180 11.25 -6.08 -9.58
CA GLU A 180 10.55 -5.23 -10.55
C GLU A 180 9.16 -4.84 -10.04
N TRP A 181 8.46 -5.77 -9.37
CA TRP A 181 7.19 -5.49 -8.73
C TRP A 181 7.34 -4.57 -7.52
N ASP A 182 8.40 -4.75 -6.75
CA ASP A 182 8.70 -3.92 -5.60
C ASP A 182 8.92 -2.45 -6.00
N ASN A 183 9.65 -2.22 -7.10
CA ASN A 183 9.81 -0.89 -7.69
C ASN A 183 8.46 -0.27 -8.07
N ILE A 184 7.55 -1.04 -8.69
CA ILE A 184 6.21 -0.57 -9.05
C ILE A 184 5.43 -0.16 -7.79
N ILE A 185 5.51 -0.95 -6.72
CA ILE A 185 4.83 -0.65 -5.45
C ILE A 185 5.40 0.63 -4.82
N GLU A 186 6.72 0.82 -4.82
CA GLU A 186 7.33 2.06 -4.33
C GLU A 186 6.94 3.28 -5.18
N PHE A 187 6.88 3.15 -6.50
CA PHE A 187 6.37 4.21 -7.37
C PHE A 187 4.91 4.57 -7.04
N LEU A 188 4.06 3.59 -6.74
CA LEU A 188 2.68 3.85 -6.30
C LEU A 188 2.63 4.47 -4.90
N ALA A 189 3.52 4.07 -4.00
CA ALA A 189 3.66 4.67 -2.68
C ALA A 189 4.06 6.15 -2.77
N ASP A 190 5.07 6.50 -3.58
CA ASP A 190 5.54 7.88 -3.76
C ASP A 190 4.48 8.82 -4.35
N ARG A 191 3.44 8.26 -4.97
CA ARG A 191 2.29 9.03 -5.44
C ARG A 191 1.31 9.42 -4.34
N ILE A 192 1.37 8.75 -3.18
CA ILE A 192 0.55 9.00 -1.99
C ILE A 192 1.36 9.75 -0.93
N PHE A 193 2.62 9.35 -0.75
CA PHE A 193 3.48 9.82 0.33
C PHE A 193 4.59 10.74 -0.17
N TRP A 194 4.92 11.73 0.65
CA TRP A 194 6.05 12.63 0.45
C TRP A 194 7.35 12.08 1.06
N ASP A 195 7.26 11.31 2.14
CA ASP A 195 8.37 10.63 2.82
C ASP A 195 7.93 9.26 3.37
N ARG A 196 8.70 8.70 4.32
CA ARG A 196 8.41 7.46 5.06
C ARG A 196 8.60 7.66 6.57
N ASP A 197 8.35 8.86 7.07
CA ASP A 197 8.70 9.23 8.46
C ASP A 197 8.00 8.36 9.50
N TRP A 198 6.82 7.83 9.19
CA TRP A 198 6.10 6.93 10.10
C TRP A 198 6.88 5.65 10.42
N GLN A 199 7.80 5.22 9.55
CA GLN A 199 8.60 4.02 9.76
C GLN A 199 9.62 4.18 10.88
N ILE A 200 9.93 5.43 11.28
CA ILE A 200 10.90 5.73 12.32
C ILE A 200 10.52 5.10 13.66
N VAL A 201 9.22 4.96 13.96
CA VAL A 201 8.75 4.44 15.25
C VAL A 201 9.03 2.94 15.41
N SER A 202 9.23 2.20 14.31
CA SER A 202 9.70 0.82 14.37
C SER A 202 11.17 0.71 14.74
N TYR A 203 12.02 1.66 14.31
CA TYR A 203 13.44 1.67 14.63
C TYR A 203 13.74 2.37 15.97
N HIS A 204 12.89 3.32 16.36
CA HIS A 204 13.05 4.16 17.54
C HIS A 204 11.73 4.27 18.33
N PRO A 205 11.24 3.18 18.95
CA PRO A 205 9.98 3.17 19.68
C PRO A 205 9.94 4.16 20.85
N GLN A 206 11.09 4.53 21.43
CA GLN A 206 11.20 5.55 22.48
C GLN A 206 10.71 6.95 22.05
N LEU A 207 10.55 7.20 20.75
CA LEU A 207 9.98 8.46 20.26
C LEU A 207 8.49 8.62 20.67
N LEU A 208 7.79 7.52 20.93
CA LEU A 208 6.39 7.50 21.34
C LEU A 208 6.18 7.95 22.81
N ASP A 209 7.25 7.99 23.61
CA ASP A 209 7.19 8.44 25.01
C ASP A 209 7.13 9.98 25.15
N GLY A 210 7.29 10.70 24.03
CA GLY A 210 7.25 12.16 23.94
C GLY A 210 8.56 12.85 24.36
N GLY A 211 8.66 14.16 24.06
CA GLY A 211 9.68 15.04 24.65
C GLY A 211 11.12 14.83 24.15
N ASN A 212 11.28 14.53 22.86
CA ASN A 212 12.55 14.08 22.31
C ASN A 212 13.19 15.21 21.44
N GLU A 213 14.46 15.53 21.67
CA GLU A 213 15.19 16.53 20.85
C GLU A 213 15.41 16.06 19.40
N ILE A 214 15.38 14.74 19.16
CA ILE A 214 15.53 14.09 17.85
C ILE A 214 14.34 14.42 16.93
N THR A 215 13.08 14.39 17.38
CA THR A 215 11.91 14.74 16.55
C THR A 215 12.01 16.19 16.09
N LYS A 216 12.43 17.10 16.99
CA LYS A 216 12.69 18.50 16.65
C LYS A 216 13.86 18.68 15.69
N MET A 217 14.94 17.89 15.84
CA MET A 217 16.06 17.89 14.90
C MET A 217 15.67 17.35 13.51
N MET A 218 14.71 16.42 13.47
CA MET A 218 14.19 15.81 12.23
C MET A 218 13.05 16.63 11.59
N GLY A 219 12.51 17.62 12.30
CA GLY A 219 11.39 18.43 11.81
C GLY A 219 10.03 17.75 11.96
N ILE A 220 9.94 16.71 12.79
CA ILE A 220 8.69 15.98 13.10
C ILE A 220 7.91 16.77 14.16
N ASP A 221 6.65 17.08 13.88
CA ASP A 221 5.79 17.85 14.77
C ASP A 221 5.43 17.06 16.05
N ASP A 222 5.20 17.77 17.15
CA ASP A 222 4.98 17.16 18.47
C ASP A 222 3.68 16.33 18.52
N ASP A 223 2.72 16.59 17.61
CA ASP A 223 1.44 15.89 17.49
C ASP A 223 1.43 14.79 16.40
N TYR A 224 2.49 14.68 15.61
CA TYR A 224 2.64 13.64 14.58
C TYR A 224 2.79 12.24 15.21
N LEU A 225 3.56 12.14 16.30
CA LEU A 225 3.77 10.90 17.04
C LEU A 225 2.73 10.72 18.14
N SER A 226 1.92 9.66 18.05
CA SER A 226 0.89 9.34 19.03
C SER A 226 1.11 7.97 19.63
N ASN A 227 1.11 7.86 20.95
CA ASN A 227 1.10 6.57 21.64
C ASN A 227 -0.31 5.99 21.87
N ARG A 228 -1.32 6.52 21.17
CA ARG A 228 -2.72 6.15 21.38
C ARG A 228 -3.38 5.76 20.07
N LEU A 229 -3.91 4.54 20.05
CA LEU A 229 -4.88 4.11 19.07
C LEU A 229 -6.28 4.65 19.41
N PRO A 230 -7.13 4.89 18.40
CA PRO A 230 -8.52 5.22 18.64
C PRO A 230 -9.22 4.07 19.37
N LYS A 231 -10.15 4.41 20.26
CA LYS A 231 -11.12 3.44 20.77
C LYS A 231 -12.17 3.22 19.69
N VAL A 232 -12.39 1.97 19.32
CA VAL A 232 -13.32 1.58 18.27
C VAL A 232 -14.30 0.60 18.86
N SER A 233 -15.60 0.86 18.68
CA SER A 233 -16.68 -0.09 18.98
C SER A 233 -16.91 -1.06 17.82
N ASP A 234 -17.53 -2.20 18.11
CA ASP A 234 -17.85 -3.20 17.09
C ASP A 234 -18.82 -2.65 16.02
N GLU A 235 -19.72 -1.73 16.40
CA GLU A 235 -20.65 -1.07 15.47
C GLU A 235 -19.90 -0.17 14.48
N GLU A 236 -18.92 0.60 14.96
CA GLU A 236 -18.07 1.44 14.12
C GLU A 236 -17.21 0.60 13.18
N ALA A 237 -16.65 -0.50 13.66
CA ALA A 237 -15.86 -1.42 12.86
C ALA A 237 -16.70 -2.11 11.78
N ALA A 238 -17.87 -2.65 12.14
CA ALA A 238 -18.79 -3.28 11.20
C ALA A 238 -19.25 -2.30 10.11
N LYS A 239 -19.52 -1.04 10.49
CA LYS A 239 -19.84 0.03 9.53
C LYS A 239 -18.66 0.31 8.59
N ALA A 240 -17.45 0.44 9.12
CA ALA A 240 -16.25 0.70 8.32
C ALA A 240 -15.97 -0.44 7.32
N LEU A 241 -16.10 -1.69 7.73
CA LEU A 241 -15.96 -2.85 6.85
C LEU A 241 -17.03 -2.87 5.75
N ALA A 242 -18.30 -2.61 6.11
CA ALA A 242 -19.37 -2.51 5.13
C ALA A 242 -19.10 -1.40 4.10
N GLU A 243 -18.57 -0.25 4.53
CA GLU A 243 -18.16 0.84 3.64
C GLU A 243 -16.99 0.44 2.75
N ILE A 244 -15.95 -0.22 3.29
CA ILE A 244 -14.81 -0.77 2.53
C ILE A 244 -15.30 -1.66 1.38
N HIS A 245 -16.20 -2.60 1.68
CA HIS A 245 -16.76 -3.52 0.68
C HIS A 245 -17.74 -2.85 -0.30
N ALA A 246 -18.39 -1.75 0.09
CA ALA A 246 -19.35 -1.05 -0.75
C ALA A 246 -18.68 -0.13 -1.79
N TRP A 247 -17.38 0.15 -1.68
CA TRP A 247 -16.67 0.93 -2.69
C TRP A 247 -16.69 0.22 -4.04
N ASN A 248 -17.25 0.90 -5.05
CA ASN A 248 -17.22 0.44 -6.43
C ASN A 248 -16.19 1.24 -7.22
N SER A 249 -15.16 0.55 -7.73
CA SER A 249 -14.12 1.17 -8.56
C SER A 249 -14.65 1.82 -9.84
N GLU A 250 -15.84 1.43 -10.34
CA GLU A 250 -16.48 2.03 -11.51
C GLU A 250 -17.12 3.40 -11.24
N THR A 251 -17.33 3.76 -9.97
CA THR A 251 -18.01 5.02 -9.59
C THR A 251 -17.06 6.21 -9.38
N ILE A 252 -15.76 5.99 -9.49
CA ILE A 252 -14.75 7.02 -9.25
C ILE A 252 -14.29 7.58 -10.59
N SER A 253 -14.75 8.80 -10.87
CA SER A 253 -14.47 9.56 -12.11
C SER A 253 -13.04 10.07 -12.18
#